data_AF-A0A6V7JP28-F1
#
_entry.id   AF-A0A6V7JP28-F1
#
_cell.length_a   1.000
_cell.length_b   1.000
_cell.length_c   1.000
_cell.angle_alpha   90.00
_cell.angle_beta   90.00
_cell.angle_gamma   90.00
#
_symmetry.space_group_name_H-M   'P 1'
#
loop_
_entity.id
_entity.type
_entity.pdbx_description
1 polymer ?
#
loop_
_entity_poly.entity_id
_entity_poly.type
_entity_poly.pdbx_seq_one_letter_code
_entity_poly.pdbx_strand_id
1 'polypeptide(L)'
;KSLVRQPSTTEYLPGMLHTESPAGLLPQFSSWSLVCLGPSSLYSHNLGLQHQTGVLPNSAFLLPWDVTVRLEHQKDRGALWPMVGDHGFSCRGKNFQNSNALKCRKSKGGKEFVVKIFVGVEYECPRGHRFMAAAPDKVLKATGNGLVKDSGNKVTSSTTDMPLYFACPCRQTKPLIAQLMRIHVVTPKAPVHVTLNPRVQPGPPPAPIFVTGCEEPIKLSQSAYWVLRLPYVYMGDKGPYLPPKEPVSISHGRLLAGMYGISEVVPEKK
;
A
#
# COMPACT_ATOMS: atom_id res chain seq x y z
N LYS A 1 -11.65 -22.48 26.50
CA LYS A 1 -10.44 -22.23 25.70
C LYS A 1 -10.64 -22.94 24.36
N SER A 2 -10.84 -22.23 23.26
CA SER A 2 -10.92 -22.86 21.94
C SER A 2 -9.55 -23.39 21.55
N LEU A 3 -9.48 -24.63 21.07
CA LEU A 3 -8.25 -25.21 20.54
C LEU A 3 -7.83 -24.42 19.30
N VAL A 4 -6.68 -23.76 19.33
CA VAL A 4 -6.08 -23.12 18.16
C VAL A 4 -5.44 -24.23 17.33
N ARG A 5 -6.03 -24.54 16.17
CA ARG A 5 -5.50 -25.57 15.27
C ARG A 5 -4.20 -25.06 14.66
N GLN A 6 -3.09 -25.71 14.99
CA GLN A 6 -1.79 -25.36 14.40
C GLN A 6 -1.79 -25.66 12.90
N PRO A 7 -1.01 -24.91 12.10
CA PRO A 7 -0.85 -25.20 10.69
C PRO A 7 -0.35 -26.63 10.47
N SER A 8 -1.00 -27.38 9.57
CA SER A 8 -0.52 -28.70 9.16
C SER A 8 0.81 -28.56 8.43
N THR A 9 1.79 -29.38 8.79
CA THR A 9 3.10 -29.46 8.12
C THR A 9 3.21 -30.63 7.16
N THR A 10 2.20 -31.51 7.14
CA THR A 10 2.13 -32.71 6.31
C THR A 10 1.12 -32.60 5.17
N GLU A 11 0.11 -31.75 5.33
CA GLU A 11 -0.95 -31.53 4.35
C GLU A 11 -0.94 -30.07 3.90
N TYR A 12 -1.00 -29.84 2.59
CA TYR A 12 -0.99 -28.52 1.99
C TYR A 12 -2.20 -28.35 1.09
N LEU A 13 -2.65 -27.11 0.90
CA LEU A 13 -3.67 -26.80 -0.08
C LEU A 13 -3.12 -27.07 -1.49
N PRO A 14 -3.92 -27.68 -2.39
CA PRO A 14 -3.52 -27.91 -3.78
C PRO A 14 -3.40 -26.60 -4.56
N GLY A 15 -4.17 -25.59 -4.18
CA GLY A 15 -4.15 -24.25 -4.74
C GLY A 15 -3.67 -23.20 -3.74
N MET A 16 -4.06 -21.96 -3.99
CA MET A 16 -3.73 -20.83 -3.13
C MET A 16 -4.72 -20.70 -1.97
N LEU A 17 -4.26 -20.07 -0.89
CA LEU A 17 -5.12 -19.77 0.25
C LEU A 17 -6.19 -18.72 -0.11
N HIS A 18 -7.44 -19.03 0.25
CA HIS A 18 -8.60 -18.15 0.09
C HIS A 18 -9.59 -18.31 1.25
N THR A 19 -10.62 -17.46 1.28
CA THR A 19 -11.62 -17.41 2.38
C THR A 19 -12.42 -18.69 2.58
N GLU A 20 -12.53 -19.52 1.55
CA GLU A 20 -13.21 -20.82 1.61
C GLU A 20 -12.27 -22.00 1.95
N SER A 21 -10.96 -21.75 2.09
CA SER A 21 -10.00 -22.82 2.38
C SER A 21 -10.16 -23.35 3.82
N PRO A 22 -9.91 -24.65 4.07
CA PRO A 22 -9.90 -25.21 5.41
C PRO A 22 -8.92 -24.49 6.35
N ALA A 23 -9.34 -24.24 7.59
CA ALA A 23 -8.50 -23.60 8.59
C ALA A 23 -7.27 -24.46 8.94
N GLY A 24 -6.11 -23.81 9.04
CA GLY A 24 -4.84 -24.44 9.42
C GLY A 24 -4.11 -25.14 8.27
N LEU A 25 -4.56 -25.05 7.02
CA LEU A 25 -3.77 -25.52 5.88
C LEU A 25 -3.08 -24.33 5.18
N LEU A 26 -1.80 -24.51 4.88
CA LEU A 26 -1.02 -23.56 4.08
C LEU A 26 -0.97 -24.02 2.63
N PRO A 27 -0.85 -23.11 1.66
CA PRO A 27 -0.61 -23.48 0.28
C PRO A 27 0.78 -24.10 0.15
N GLN A 28 0.93 -25.08 -0.74
CA GLN A 28 2.24 -25.72 -1.00
C GLN A 28 3.28 -24.69 -1.48
N PHE A 29 2.83 -23.70 -2.26
CA PHE A 29 3.65 -22.58 -2.73
C PHE A 29 2.89 -21.27 -2.53
N SER A 30 3.54 -20.28 -1.88
CA SER A 30 2.98 -18.92 -1.81
C SER A 30 3.20 -18.19 -3.13
N SER A 31 2.12 -17.65 -3.71
CA SER A 31 2.21 -16.77 -4.90
C SER A 31 2.34 -15.29 -4.55
N TRP A 32 2.21 -14.94 -3.27
CA TRP A 32 2.41 -13.58 -2.77
C TRP A 32 3.87 -13.35 -2.41
N SER A 33 4.39 -12.16 -2.72
CA SER A 33 5.75 -11.78 -2.33
C SER A 33 5.80 -10.31 -1.91
N LEU A 34 6.21 -10.06 -0.67
CA LEU A 34 6.44 -8.72 -0.16
C LEU A 34 7.94 -8.51 0.05
N VAL A 35 8.51 -7.52 -0.62
CA VAL A 35 9.96 -7.28 -0.61
C VAL A 35 10.25 -5.84 -0.18
N CYS A 36 11.16 -5.68 0.77
CA CYS A 36 11.78 -4.39 1.08
C CYS A 36 12.93 -4.17 0.09
N LEU A 37 12.78 -3.23 -0.83
CA LEU A 37 13.82 -2.88 -1.80
C LEU A 37 14.98 -2.10 -1.15
N GLY A 38 14.74 -1.47 -0.01
CA GLY A 38 15.74 -0.70 0.72
C GLY A 38 15.21 0.62 1.24
N PRO A 39 16.07 1.65 1.41
CA PRO A 39 15.68 2.93 1.96
C PRO A 39 14.63 3.66 1.12
N SER A 40 13.78 4.46 1.77
CA SER A 40 12.75 5.28 1.12
C SER A 40 13.32 6.26 0.08
N SER A 41 14.60 6.64 0.20
CA SER A 41 15.31 7.53 -0.73
C SER A 41 15.55 6.92 -2.11
N LEU A 42 15.32 5.61 -2.29
CA LEU A 42 15.33 4.97 -3.61
C LEU A 42 14.21 5.51 -4.53
N TYR A 43 13.18 6.12 -3.95
CA TYR A 43 12.16 6.84 -4.70
C TYR A 43 12.32 8.36 -4.54
N SER A 44 12.29 9.07 -5.67
CA SER A 44 12.24 10.54 -5.71
C SER A 44 10.98 10.99 -6.42
N HIS A 45 10.15 11.79 -5.76
CA HIS A 45 8.89 12.28 -6.33
C HIS A 45 9.08 13.17 -7.57
N ASN A 46 10.22 13.85 -7.70
CA ASN A 46 10.55 14.67 -8.86
C ASN A 46 11.05 13.86 -10.06
N LEU A 47 11.69 12.71 -9.78
CA LEU A 47 12.31 11.87 -10.81
C LEU A 47 11.46 10.65 -11.17
N GLY A 48 10.50 10.29 -10.33
CA GLY A 48 9.75 9.05 -10.44
C GLY A 48 10.61 7.82 -10.15
N LEU A 49 10.21 6.69 -10.72
CA LEU A 49 10.94 5.43 -10.69
C LEU A 49 11.95 5.42 -11.85
N GLN A 50 13.20 5.73 -11.54
CA GLN A 50 14.29 5.64 -12.50
C GLN A 50 14.70 4.17 -12.66
N HIS A 51 14.93 3.71 -13.89
CA HIS A 51 15.33 2.33 -14.23
C HIS A 51 14.23 1.25 -14.18
N GLN A 52 12.98 1.60 -14.53
CA GLN A 52 11.93 0.60 -14.77
C GLN A 52 11.75 0.38 -16.28
N THR A 53 11.94 -0.85 -16.73
CA THR A 53 11.67 -1.25 -18.12
C THR A 53 10.19 -1.50 -18.34
N GLY A 54 9.73 -1.24 -19.57
CA GLY A 54 8.35 -1.49 -19.99
C GLY A 54 7.31 -0.51 -19.45
N VAL A 55 7.67 0.40 -18.54
CA VAL A 55 6.72 1.39 -17.99
C VAL A 55 6.41 2.46 -19.03
N LEU A 56 5.13 2.74 -19.22
CA LEU A 56 4.67 3.73 -20.18
C LEU A 56 5.16 5.14 -19.81
N PRO A 57 5.47 5.98 -20.81
CA PRO A 57 5.96 7.33 -20.58
C PRO A 57 5.06 8.12 -19.63
N ASN A 58 5.68 8.86 -18.71
CA ASN A 58 5.02 9.69 -17.70
C ASN A 58 4.12 8.94 -16.70
N SER A 59 4.15 7.60 -16.70
CA SER A 59 3.37 6.79 -15.74
C SER A 59 4.23 6.22 -14.61
N ALA A 60 5.56 6.34 -14.67
CA ALA A 60 6.52 5.79 -13.70
C ALA A 60 6.62 6.62 -12.41
N PHE A 61 5.49 7.02 -11.82
CA PHE A 61 5.46 7.82 -10.60
C PHE A 61 4.55 7.17 -9.55
N LEU A 62 4.76 7.52 -8.29
CA LEU A 62 3.90 7.12 -7.19
C LEU A 62 3.02 8.29 -6.77
N LEU A 63 1.83 8.00 -6.27
CA LEU A 63 0.88 8.98 -5.79
C LEU A 63 1.24 9.43 -4.37
N PRO A 64 1.28 10.75 -4.09
CA PRO A 64 1.40 11.25 -2.73
C PRO A 64 0.10 11.00 -1.95
N TRP A 65 0.24 10.34 -0.81
CA TRP A 65 -0.83 10.09 0.15
C TRP A 65 -0.51 10.83 1.45
N ASP A 66 -1.21 11.93 1.68
CA ASP A 66 -1.06 12.74 2.89
C ASP A 66 -1.98 12.21 3.98
N VAL A 67 -1.39 11.86 5.12
CA VAL A 67 -2.04 11.18 6.23
C VAL A 67 -1.91 12.04 7.47
N THR A 68 -3.03 12.29 8.13
CA THR A 68 -3.06 13.02 9.40
C THR A 68 -2.95 12.03 10.56
N VAL A 69 -2.01 12.29 11.47
CA VAL A 69 -1.71 11.49 12.65
C VAL A 69 -1.96 12.34 13.88
N ARG A 70 -2.63 11.80 14.90
CA ARG A 70 -3.03 12.54 16.11
C ARG A 70 -2.20 12.06 17.28
N LEU A 71 -1.10 12.75 17.59
CA LEU A 71 -0.27 12.36 18.74
C LEU A 71 -1.08 12.50 20.05
N GLU A 72 -1.62 11.39 20.56
CA GLU A 72 -2.17 11.33 21.90
C GLU A 72 -1.00 11.36 22.88
N HIS A 73 -0.75 12.54 23.44
CA HIS A 73 0.11 12.67 24.61
C HIS A 73 -0.48 11.76 25.70
N GLN A 74 0.32 10.83 26.22
CA GLN A 74 0.07 10.16 27.49
C GLN A 74 -0.42 11.21 28.51
N LYS A 75 -1.72 11.24 28.78
CA LYS A 75 -2.29 12.07 29.85
C LYS A 75 -2.26 11.37 31.21
N ASP A 76 -1.60 10.21 31.32
CA ASP A 76 -1.47 9.42 32.56
C ASP A 76 -0.01 9.16 32.97
N ARG A 77 0.81 10.22 33.04
CA ARG A 77 1.85 10.28 34.09
C ARG A 77 1.65 11.54 34.91
N GLY A 78 0.61 11.49 35.73
CA GLY A 78 0.44 12.39 36.85
C GLY A 78 1.69 12.39 37.73
N ALA A 79 2.24 13.59 37.89
CA ALA A 79 2.65 14.15 39.18
C ALA A 79 3.50 13.27 40.10
N LEU A 80 4.82 13.21 39.92
CA LEU A 80 5.76 12.94 41.01
C LEU A 80 7.15 13.56 40.77
N TRP A 81 7.28 14.84 40.40
CA TRP A 81 8.51 15.61 40.66
C TRP A 81 8.19 17.12 40.67
N PRO A 82 8.20 17.80 41.83
CA PRO A 82 8.27 19.25 41.87
C PRO A 82 9.75 19.69 41.97
N MET A 83 10.16 20.65 41.15
CA MET A 83 10.90 21.87 41.55
C MET A 83 11.49 22.59 40.32
N VAL A 84 10.98 23.78 39.99
CA VAL A 84 11.48 25.14 40.36
C VAL A 84 12.52 25.66 39.34
N GLY A 85 12.20 26.78 38.70
CA GLY A 85 13.16 27.59 37.95
C GLY A 85 12.62 28.18 36.66
N ASP A 86 11.68 29.11 36.77
CA ASP A 86 11.33 30.05 35.71
C ASP A 86 12.46 31.07 35.56
N HIS A 87 13.24 31.01 34.47
CA HIS A 87 14.02 32.14 33.95
C HIS A 87 14.24 31.97 32.44
N GLY A 88 13.70 32.91 31.67
CA GLY A 88 13.71 32.90 30.22
C GLY A 88 15.09 33.15 29.60
N PHE A 89 15.25 32.67 28.36
CA PHE A 89 16.17 33.25 27.38
C PHE A 89 15.57 33.15 25.98
N SER A 90 15.39 34.32 25.36
CA SER A 90 15.24 34.45 23.91
C SER A 90 16.56 34.11 23.23
N CYS A 91 16.56 33.16 22.29
CA CYS A 91 17.68 32.93 21.37
C CYS A 91 17.20 32.96 19.93
N ARG A 92 17.49 34.11 19.31
CA ARG A 92 17.41 34.46 17.89
C ARG A 92 18.59 33.74 17.18
N GLY A 93 18.34 32.96 16.12
CA GLY A 93 19.43 32.24 15.44
C GLY A 93 19.08 31.54 14.13
N LYS A 94 19.21 32.30 13.03
CA LYS A 94 19.62 31.99 11.63
C LYS A 94 19.27 30.66 10.93
N ASN A 95 18.72 30.85 9.72
CA ASN A 95 18.69 30.00 8.53
C ASN A 95 19.65 28.79 8.48
N PHE A 96 19.07 27.61 8.31
CA PHE A 96 19.56 26.62 7.36
C PHE A 96 18.36 26.07 6.59
N GLN A 97 18.40 26.22 5.27
CA GLN A 97 17.38 25.70 4.36
C GLN A 97 17.45 24.17 4.31
N ASN A 98 16.31 23.56 3.98
CA ASN A 98 16.11 22.17 3.58
C ASN A 98 15.76 21.16 4.70
N SER A 99 14.46 20.97 4.93
CA SER A 99 13.85 19.66 5.23
C SER A 99 12.32 19.80 5.30
N ASN A 100 11.62 18.80 4.74
CA ASN A 100 10.17 18.72 4.64
C ASN A 100 9.46 19.04 5.96
N ALA A 101 8.86 20.23 6.01
CA ALA A 101 8.23 20.76 7.21
C ALA A 101 6.97 19.95 7.58
N LEU A 102 7.06 19.24 8.70
CA LEU A 102 5.93 18.85 9.53
C LEU A 102 5.06 20.10 9.78
N LYS A 103 3.95 20.24 9.05
CA LYS A 103 2.96 21.31 9.31
C LYS A 103 2.12 20.89 10.51
N CYS A 104 2.57 21.26 11.69
CA CYS A 104 1.82 21.10 12.94
C CYS A 104 0.78 22.22 13.04
N ARG A 105 -0.51 21.91 12.85
CA ARG A 105 -1.60 22.84 13.18
C ARG A 105 -1.89 22.72 14.68
N LYS A 106 -1.70 23.79 15.44
CA LYS A 106 -2.14 23.87 16.84
C LYS A 106 -3.67 23.93 16.87
N SER A 107 -4.32 22.77 16.92
CA SER A 107 -5.74 22.66 17.25
C SER A 107 -5.90 22.40 18.75
N LYS A 108 -7.02 22.84 19.33
CA LYS A 108 -7.34 22.85 20.77
C LYS A 108 -7.63 21.44 21.34
N GLY A 109 -6.91 20.39 20.92
CA GLY A 109 -7.22 19.01 21.28
C GLY A 109 -6.20 17.94 20.85
N GLY A 110 -4.90 18.23 20.82
CA GLY A 110 -3.84 17.28 20.46
C GLY A 110 -2.94 17.79 19.34
N LYS A 111 -1.70 17.28 19.27
CA LYS A 111 -0.73 17.69 18.24
C LYS A 111 -0.92 16.82 17.00
N GLU A 112 -1.73 17.29 16.06
CA GLU A 112 -1.87 16.67 14.76
C GLU A 112 -0.71 17.03 13.83
N PHE A 113 -0.15 16.03 13.15
CA PHE A 113 0.83 16.24 12.09
C PHE A 113 0.48 15.43 10.86
N VAL A 114 0.80 15.98 9.68
CA VAL A 114 0.58 15.32 8.40
C VAL A 114 1.89 14.69 7.93
N VAL A 115 1.85 13.41 7.58
CA VAL A 115 2.95 12.68 6.96
C VAL A 115 2.60 12.33 5.52
N LYS A 116 3.61 12.25 4.67
CA LYS A 116 3.45 11.89 3.26
C LYS A 116 3.99 10.50 3.01
N ILE A 117 3.12 9.61 2.57
CA ILE A 117 3.43 8.27 2.06
C ILE A 117 3.35 8.34 0.54
N PHE A 118 4.11 7.52 -0.18
CA PHE A 118 3.91 7.37 -1.63
C PHE A 118 3.44 5.97 -1.98
N VAL A 119 2.39 5.87 -2.80
CA VAL A 119 1.74 4.62 -3.17
C VAL A 119 1.64 4.49 -4.68
N GLY A 120 1.95 3.31 -5.22
CA GLY A 120 1.76 2.99 -6.64
C GLY A 120 0.96 1.72 -6.82
N VAL A 121 0.06 1.73 -7.80
CA VAL A 121 -0.79 0.59 -8.18
C VAL A 121 -0.45 0.23 -9.62
N GLU A 122 0.38 -0.78 -9.79
CA GLU A 122 1.03 -1.09 -11.06
C GLU A 122 0.35 -2.23 -11.81
N TYR A 123 -0.06 -1.94 -13.04
CA TYR A 123 -0.62 -2.89 -13.98
C TYR A 123 0.42 -3.31 -15.02
N GLU A 124 0.30 -4.54 -15.50
CA GLU A 124 1.14 -5.10 -16.57
C GLU A 124 0.25 -5.84 -17.60
N CYS A 125 0.43 -5.56 -18.88
CA CYS A 125 -0.28 -6.28 -19.95
C CYS A 125 0.55 -7.44 -20.52
N PRO A 126 -0.04 -8.37 -21.29
CA PRO A 126 0.66 -9.52 -21.88
C PRO A 126 1.86 -9.17 -22.78
N ARG A 127 1.99 -7.92 -23.24
CA ARG A 127 3.16 -7.43 -23.99
C ARG A 127 4.29 -6.89 -23.09
N GLY A 128 4.10 -6.88 -21.77
CA GLY A 128 5.03 -6.30 -20.81
C GLY A 128 4.94 -4.78 -20.66
N HIS A 129 3.91 -4.12 -21.24
CA HIS A 129 3.69 -2.69 -20.94
C HIS A 129 3.17 -2.54 -19.52
N ARG A 130 3.80 -1.65 -18.78
CA ARG A 130 3.51 -1.39 -17.37
C ARG A 130 3.03 0.04 -17.18
N PHE A 131 2.12 0.26 -16.25
CA PHE A 131 1.66 1.60 -15.90
C PHE A 131 1.06 1.63 -14.51
N MET A 132 1.08 2.81 -13.90
CA MET A 132 0.48 3.08 -12.60
C MET A 132 -0.93 3.60 -12.78
N ALA A 133 -1.86 3.23 -11.91
CA ALA A 133 -3.17 3.85 -11.82
C ALA A 133 -3.18 5.01 -10.82
N ALA A 134 -3.92 6.06 -11.15
CA ALA A 134 -4.21 7.20 -10.27
C ALA A 134 -5.54 7.04 -9.51
N ALA A 135 -6.44 6.21 -10.03
CA ALA A 135 -7.74 5.87 -9.47
C ALA A 135 -8.24 4.55 -10.11
N PRO A 136 -9.32 3.93 -9.61
CA PRO A 136 -9.86 2.69 -10.17
C PRO A 136 -10.17 2.74 -11.68
N ASP A 137 -10.44 3.92 -12.22
CA ASP A 137 -10.83 4.15 -13.62
C ASP A 137 -9.80 4.98 -14.40
N LYS A 138 -8.66 5.34 -13.78
CA LYS A 138 -7.72 6.33 -14.34
C LYS A 138 -6.27 5.86 -14.28
N VAL A 139 -5.61 5.85 -15.44
CA VAL A 139 -4.15 5.69 -15.54
C VAL A 139 -3.45 6.96 -15.07
N LEU A 140 -2.39 6.81 -14.30
CA LEU A 140 -1.53 7.90 -13.86
C LEU A 140 -0.74 8.48 -15.04
N LYS A 141 -0.79 9.80 -15.17
CA LYS A 141 0.02 10.56 -16.13
C LYS A 141 0.58 11.79 -15.41
N ALA A 142 1.88 11.74 -15.10
CA ALA A 142 2.60 12.91 -14.65
C ALA A 142 2.68 13.95 -15.77
N THR A 143 2.80 15.23 -15.41
CA THR A 143 3.06 16.29 -16.40
C THR A 143 4.47 16.14 -16.97
N GLY A 144 4.78 16.85 -18.07
CA GLY A 144 6.11 16.81 -18.70
C GLY A 144 7.29 17.16 -17.78
N ASN A 145 7.03 17.79 -16.62
CA ASN A 145 8.03 18.11 -15.61
C ASN A 145 8.06 17.10 -14.45
N GLY A 146 7.41 15.95 -14.59
CA GLY A 146 7.35 14.92 -13.54
C GLY A 146 6.41 15.23 -12.38
N LEU A 147 5.57 16.27 -12.49
CA LEU A 147 4.63 16.62 -11.42
C LEU A 147 3.41 15.70 -11.44
N VAL A 148 3.20 14.99 -10.34
CA VAL A 148 1.97 14.23 -10.08
C VAL A 148 0.95 15.14 -9.38
N LYS A 149 -0.16 15.41 -10.05
CA LYS A 149 -1.28 16.21 -9.49
C LYS A 149 -2.32 15.37 -8.75
N ASP A 150 -2.38 14.07 -9.05
CA ASP A 150 -3.32 13.15 -8.43
C ASP A 150 -2.89 12.77 -7.01
N SER A 151 -3.86 12.56 -6.12
CA SER A 151 -3.63 12.14 -4.73
C SER A 151 -3.80 10.62 -4.58
N GLY A 152 -3.02 10.02 -3.68
CA GLY A 152 -3.13 8.61 -3.31
C GLY A 152 -4.46 8.23 -2.66
N ASN A 153 -5.24 9.19 -2.16
CA ASN A 153 -6.52 8.93 -1.49
C ASN A 153 -7.51 8.12 -2.33
N LYS A 154 -7.46 8.24 -3.67
CA LYS A 154 -8.35 7.50 -4.56
C LYS A 154 -8.02 6.01 -4.65
N VAL A 155 -6.76 5.63 -4.49
CA VAL A 155 -6.31 4.24 -4.55
C VAL A 155 -6.16 3.60 -3.17
N THR A 156 -6.07 4.42 -2.11
CA THR A 156 -5.99 3.97 -0.71
C THR A 156 -7.32 4.06 0.03
N SER A 157 -8.41 4.36 -0.67
CA SER A 157 -9.77 4.48 -0.11
C SER A 157 -10.19 3.20 0.64
N SER A 158 -10.85 3.37 1.78
CA SER A 158 -11.42 2.25 2.55
C SER A 158 -12.74 1.73 1.99
N THR A 159 -13.33 2.43 1.01
CA THR A 159 -14.65 2.10 0.45
C THR A 159 -14.62 1.75 -1.03
N THR A 160 -13.48 1.94 -1.70
CA THR A 160 -13.37 1.81 -3.15
C THR A 160 -12.34 0.76 -3.50
N ASP A 161 -12.79 -0.28 -4.21
CA ASP A 161 -11.92 -1.34 -4.69
C ASP A 161 -11.09 -0.87 -5.89
N MET A 162 -9.89 -1.42 -6.05
CA MET A 162 -9.09 -1.27 -7.27
C MET A 162 -9.38 -2.44 -8.21
N PRO A 163 -9.58 -2.24 -9.52
CA PRO A 163 -9.83 -3.35 -10.42
C PRO A 163 -8.58 -4.22 -10.57
N LEU A 164 -8.75 -5.53 -10.58
CA LEU A 164 -7.68 -6.47 -10.91
C LEU A 164 -7.29 -6.38 -12.39
N TYR A 165 -8.25 -6.03 -13.26
CA TYR A 165 -8.06 -5.96 -14.71
C TYR A 165 -8.33 -4.54 -15.23
N PHE A 166 -7.45 -4.03 -16.07
CA PHE A 166 -7.52 -2.66 -16.59
C PHE A 166 -7.17 -2.62 -18.08
N ALA A 167 -7.86 -1.80 -18.87
CA ALA A 167 -7.55 -1.65 -20.29
C ALA A 167 -6.18 -0.98 -20.50
N CYS A 168 -5.23 -1.72 -21.07
CA CYS A 168 -3.89 -1.20 -21.33
C CYS A 168 -3.96 -0.05 -22.35
N PRO A 169 -3.37 1.13 -22.06
CA PRO A 169 -3.37 2.26 -23.00
C PRO A 169 -2.30 2.11 -24.10
N CYS A 170 -2.00 0.88 -24.51
CA CYS A 170 -1.12 0.61 -25.64
C CYS A 170 -1.81 1.04 -26.94
N ARG A 171 -1.04 1.57 -27.91
CA ARG A 171 -1.55 1.97 -29.22
C ARG A 171 -1.92 0.73 -30.04
N GLN A 172 -3.15 0.24 -29.87
CA GLN A 172 -3.75 -0.86 -30.64
C GLN A 172 -5.24 -0.59 -30.88
N THR A 173 -5.81 -1.20 -31.92
CA THR A 173 -7.23 -1.09 -32.27
C THR A 173 -8.16 -1.73 -31.23
N LYS A 174 -7.71 -2.82 -30.60
CA LYS A 174 -8.35 -3.43 -29.43
C LYS A 174 -7.41 -3.34 -28.22
N PRO A 175 -7.82 -2.73 -27.10
CA PRO A 175 -6.96 -2.63 -25.94
C PRO A 175 -6.74 -4.02 -25.31
N LEU A 176 -5.48 -4.35 -25.03
CA LEU A 176 -5.14 -5.53 -24.25
C LEU A 176 -5.55 -5.33 -22.79
N ILE A 177 -5.86 -6.43 -22.10
CA ILE A 177 -6.16 -6.39 -20.68
C ILE A 177 -4.86 -6.49 -19.89
N ALA A 178 -4.58 -5.45 -19.11
CA ALA A 178 -3.52 -5.45 -18.11
C ALA A 178 -4.06 -5.96 -16.77
N GLN A 179 -3.20 -6.64 -16.01
CA GLN A 179 -3.53 -7.13 -14.67
C GLN A 179 -2.76 -6.33 -13.63
N LEU A 180 -3.37 -6.09 -12.47
CA LEU A 180 -2.71 -5.52 -11.31
C LEU A 180 -1.66 -6.51 -10.80
N MET A 181 -0.38 -6.12 -10.89
CA MET A 181 0.74 -7.00 -10.58
C MET A 181 1.55 -6.58 -9.36
N ARG A 182 1.65 -5.27 -9.09
CA ARG A 182 2.52 -4.77 -8.01
C ARG A 182 1.90 -3.59 -7.28
N ILE A 183 2.08 -3.57 -5.96
CA ILE A 183 1.77 -2.42 -5.11
C ILE A 183 3.07 -1.89 -4.53
N HIS A 184 3.31 -0.62 -4.76
CA HIS A 184 4.49 0.10 -4.31
C HIS A 184 4.12 0.94 -3.09
N VAL A 185 4.93 0.88 -2.03
CA VAL A 185 4.72 1.70 -0.83
C VAL A 185 6.05 2.25 -0.35
N VAL A 186 6.17 3.57 -0.28
CA VAL A 186 7.32 4.26 0.31
C VAL A 186 6.88 4.83 1.64
N THR A 187 7.37 4.24 2.72
CA THR A 187 7.04 4.64 4.09
C THR A 187 7.86 5.86 4.51
N PRO A 188 7.31 6.75 5.35
CA PRO A 188 7.99 7.97 5.77
C PRO A 188 9.00 7.68 6.88
N LYS A 189 9.84 8.68 7.17
CA LYS A 189 10.72 8.68 8.35
C LYS A 189 9.98 8.95 9.65
N ALA A 190 8.78 9.51 9.57
CA ALA A 190 7.95 9.82 10.72
C ALA A 190 7.47 8.52 11.42
N PRO A 191 7.20 8.57 12.73
CA PRO A 191 6.82 7.40 13.51
C PRO A 191 5.35 7.01 13.24
N VAL A 192 5.10 6.42 12.06
CA VAL A 192 3.82 5.83 11.69
C VAL A 192 4.01 4.39 11.28
N HIS A 193 3.03 3.55 11.59
CA HIS A 193 2.96 2.18 11.12
C HIS A 193 2.02 2.10 9.92
N VAL A 194 2.61 1.85 8.75
CA VAL A 194 1.87 1.54 7.53
C VAL A 194 1.64 0.04 7.49
N THR A 195 0.41 -0.39 7.25
CA THR A 195 0.07 -1.82 7.16
C THR A 195 -0.59 -2.18 5.84
N LEU A 196 -0.43 -3.44 5.43
CA LEU A 196 -1.06 -4.01 4.24
C LEU A 196 -1.89 -5.24 4.60
N ASN A 197 -3.13 -5.29 4.14
CA ASN A 197 -4.03 -6.43 4.23
C ASN A 197 -4.61 -6.78 2.84
N PRO A 198 -3.79 -7.32 1.93
CA PRO A 198 -4.21 -7.58 0.57
C PRO A 198 -5.26 -8.69 0.50
N ARG A 199 -6.37 -8.39 -0.17
CA ARG A 199 -7.49 -9.31 -0.41
C ARG A 199 -7.95 -9.15 -1.84
N VAL A 200 -7.92 -10.22 -2.64
CA VAL A 200 -8.26 -10.15 -4.06
C VAL A 200 -9.38 -11.12 -4.40
N GLN A 201 -10.39 -10.62 -5.08
CA GLN A 201 -11.42 -11.43 -5.72
C GLN A 201 -11.16 -11.43 -7.24
N PRO A 202 -10.75 -12.56 -7.84
CA PRO A 202 -10.26 -12.56 -9.22
C PRO A 202 -11.37 -12.53 -10.28
N GLY A 203 -12.61 -12.83 -9.90
CA GLY A 203 -13.77 -12.80 -10.78
C GLY A 203 -15.03 -12.41 -10.01
N PRO A 204 -16.18 -12.30 -10.70
CA PRO A 204 -17.44 -11.99 -10.04
C PRO A 204 -17.82 -13.11 -9.04
N PRO A 205 -18.63 -12.81 -8.01
CA PRO A 205 -19.23 -13.84 -7.18
C PRO A 205 -19.86 -14.95 -8.05
N PRO A 206 -19.65 -16.23 -7.71
CA PRO A 206 -19.18 -16.76 -6.43
C PRO A 206 -17.65 -16.99 -6.32
N ALA A 207 -16.80 -16.23 -7.03
CA ALA A 207 -15.35 -16.36 -6.86
C ALA A 207 -14.91 -16.04 -5.41
N PRO A 208 -14.01 -16.83 -4.79
CA PRO A 208 -13.56 -16.64 -3.43
C PRO A 208 -12.58 -15.47 -3.34
N ILE A 209 -12.26 -15.06 -2.11
CA ILE A 209 -11.31 -13.98 -1.84
C ILE A 209 -9.97 -14.59 -1.43
N PHE A 210 -8.94 -14.36 -2.24
CA PHE A 210 -7.58 -14.80 -1.99
C PHE A 210 -6.87 -13.86 -1.03
N VAL A 211 -6.09 -14.44 -0.11
CA VAL A 211 -5.42 -13.74 0.99
C VAL A 211 -3.99 -14.24 1.15
N THR A 212 -3.16 -13.52 1.92
CA THR A 212 -1.76 -13.89 2.19
C THR A 212 -1.60 -14.95 3.27
N GLY A 213 -2.62 -15.15 4.11
CA GLY A 213 -2.56 -16.06 5.28
C GLY A 213 -1.98 -15.42 6.54
N CYS A 214 -1.66 -14.13 6.52
CA CYS A 214 -1.34 -13.39 7.73
C CYS A 214 -2.62 -13.13 8.54
N GLU A 215 -2.62 -13.48 9.83
CA GLU A 215 -3.76 -13.23 10.72
C GLU A 215 -3.97 -11.73 10.98
N GLU A 216 -2.87 -10.99 11.11
CA GLU A 216 -2.87 -9.54 11.26
C GLU A 216 -2.39 -8.83 9.99
N PRO A 217 -2.82 -7.57 9.74
CA PRO A 217 -2.26 -6.74 8.68
C PRO A 217 -0.73 -6.63 8.77
N ILE A 218 -0.06 -6.79 7.63
CA ILE A 218 1.40 -6.84 7.53
C ILE A 218 1.97 -5.45 7.81
N LYS A 219 2.75 -5.30 8.87
CA LYS A 219 3.39 -4.03 9.25
C LYS A 219 4.65 -3.78 8.41
N LEU A 220 4.72 -2.62 7.77
CA LEU A 220 5.89 -2.18 7.00
C LEU A 220 6.86 -1.40 7.88
N SER A 221 8.16 -1.61 7.68
CA SER A 221 9.18 -0.80 8.34
C SER A 221 9.15 0.64 7.85
N GLN A 222 9.58 1.56 8.72
CA GLN A 222 9.70 2.99 8.41
C GLN A 222 10.87 3.28 7.47
N SER A 223 10.85 4.44 6.83
CA SER A 223 11.93 4.93 5.96
C SER A 223 12.35 3.93 4.88
N ALA A 224 11.40 3.16 4.35
CA ALA A 224 11.69 2.05 3.45
C ALA A 224 10.79 2.08 2.20
N TYR A 225 11.29 1.47 1.13
CA TYR A 225 10.54 1.23 -0.09
C TYR A 225 10.19 -0.25 -0.19
N TRP A 226 8.90 -0.54 -0.14
CA TRP A 226 8.32 -1.87 -0.24
C TRP A 226 7.59 -2.09 -1.56
N VAL A 227 7.67 -3.32 -2.07
CA VAL A 227 6.87 -3.79 -3.20
C VAL A 227 6.19 -5.09 -2.82
N LEU A 228 4.85 -5.08 -2.85
CA LEU A 228 4.03 -6.28 -2.82
C LEU A 228 3.76 -6.73 -4.25
N ARG A 229 4.24 -7.91 -4.63
CA ARG A 229 3.86 -8.58 -5.87
C ARG A 229 2.62 -9.42 -5.63
N LEU A 230 1.61 -9.17 -6.46
CA LEU A 230 0.38 -9.94 -6.48
C LEU A 230 0.59 -11.24 -7.29
N PRO A 231 -0.23 -12.26 -7.03
CA PRO A 231 -0.28 -13.46 -7.84
C PRO A 231 -0.55 -13.16 -9.32
N TYR A 232 0.17 -13.84 -10.21
CA TYR A 232 -0.08 -13.77 -11.65
C TYR A 232 -1.31 -14.59 -12.04
N VAL A 233 -1.45 -15.79 -11.48
CA VAL A 233 -2.62 -16.66 -11.63
C VAL A 233 -3.19 -16.93 -10.25
N TYR A 234 -4.50 -16.75 -10.08
CA TYR A 234 -5.22 -17.14 -8.87
C TYR A 234 -5.77 -18.54 -9.08
N MET A 235 -5.38 -19.50 -8.26
CA MET A 235 -5.78 -20.90 -8.40
C MET A 235 -6.56 -21.33 -7.16
N GLY A 236 -7.86 -21.61 -7.35
CA GLY A 236 -8.71 -22.20 -6.32
C GLY A 236 -9.04 -23.66 -6.64
N ASP A 237 -9.94 -24.25 -5.87
CA ASP A 237 -10.28 -25.68 -5.97
C ASP A 237 -10.91 -26.07 -7.32
N LYS A 238 -11.56 -25.12 -8.01
CA LYS A 238 -12.15 -25.31 -9.35
C LYS A 238 -11.15 -25.08 -10.50
N GLY A 239 -9.89 -24.82 -10.19
CA GLY A 239 -8.84 -24.50 -11.15
C GLY A 239 -8.47 -23.00 -11.19
N PRO A 240 -7.72 -22.58 -12.22
CA PRO A 240 -7.22 -21.22 -12.33
C PRO A 240 -8.29 -20.22 -12.78
N TYR A 241 -8.32 -19.05 -12.16
CA TYR A 241 -9.05 -17.88 -12.63
C TYR A 241 -8.22 -17.18 -13.70
N LEU A 242 -8.66 -17.30 -14.94
CA LEU A 242 -7.97 -16.73 -16.09
C LEU A 242 -8.36 -15.25 -16.30
N PRO A 243 -7.41 -14.39 -16.69
CA PRO A 243 -7.72 -13.02 -17.09
C PRO A 243 -8.74 -12.98 -18.23
N PRO A 244 -9.65 -11.99 -18.24
CA PRO A 244 -10.62 -11.84 -19.31
C PRO A 244 -9.92 -11.50 -20.64
N LYS A 245 -10.46 -12.03 -21.73
CA LYS A 245 -9.94 -11.79 -23.09
C LYS A 245 -10.41 -10.46 -23.69
N GLU A 246 -11.49 -9.91 -23.13
CA GLU A 246 -12.13 -8.68 -23.58
C GLU A 246 -12.24 -7.69 -22.41
N PRO A 247 -12.43 -6.38 -22.69
CA PRO A 247 -12.67 -5.40 -21.63
C PRO A 247 -13.90 -5.76 -20.81
N VAL A 248 -13.72 -5.81 -19.49
CA VAL A 248 -14.77 -6.10 -18.52
C VAL A 248 -15.04 -4.89 -17.64
N SER A 249 -16.15 -4.92 -16.92
CA SER A 249 -16.42 -3.95 -15.84
C SER A 249 -15.29 -3.95 -14.81
N ILE A 250 -14.99 -2.78 -14.24
CA ILE A 250 -14.01 -2.60 -13.14
C ILE A 250 -14.33 -3.45 -11.91
N SER A 251 -15.57 -3.92 -11.78
CA SER A 251 -16.02 -4.78 -10.69
C SER A 251 -15.81 -6.27 -10.93
N HIS A 252 -15.33 -6.68 -12.12
CA HIS A 252 -15.19 -8.08 -12.49
C HIS A 252 -14.19 -8.81 -11.59
N GLY A 253 -12.95 -8.36 -11.57
CA GLY A 253 -11.93 -8.79 -10.61
C GLY A 253 -11.42 -7.56 -9.88
N ARG A 254 -11.10 -7.69 -8.60
CA ARG A 254 -10.82 -6.55 -7.72
C ARG A 254 -9.86 -6.89 -6.59
N LEU A 255 -8.97 -5.94 -6.31
CA LEU A 255 -8.29 -5.79 -5.02
C LEU A 255 -9.23 -5.01 -4.10
N LEU A 256 -9.65 -5.65 -3.01
CA LEU A 256 -10.65 -5.10 -2.11
C LEU A 256 -10.13 -3.91 -1.32
N ALA A 257 -11.03 -2.95 -1.07
CA ALA A 257 -10.79 -1.81 -0.21
C ALA A 257 -10.41 -2.24 1.22
N GLY A 258 -9.76 -1.32 1.94
CA GLY A 258 -9.18 -1.63 3.26
C GLY A 258 -7.84 -2.38 3.19
N MET A 259 -7.21 -2.44 2.01
CA MET A 259 -5.85 -2.95 1.84
C MET A 259 -4.84 -2.17 2.67
N TYR A 260 -4.96 -0.85 2.75
CA TYR A 260 -3.99 0.02 3.41
C TYR A 260 -4.49 0.39 4.81
N GLY A 261 -3.62 0.26 5.81
CA GLY A 261 -3.89 0.70 7.18
C GLY A 261 -2.81 1.63 7.70
N ILE A 262 -3.20 2.49 8.64
CA ILE A 262 -2.30 3.41 9.33
C ILE A 262 -2.59 3.35 10.82
N SER A 263 -1.54 3.14 11.60
CA SER A 263 -1.59 3.17 13.06
C SER A 263 -0.41 3.97 13.62
N GLU A 264 -0.59 4.51 14.82
CA GLU A 264 0.45 5.24 15.52
C GLU A 264 1.45 4.27 16.14
N VAL A 265 2.73 4.66 16.15
CA VAL A 265 3.75 3.92 16.89
C VAL A 265 3.55 4.22 18.36
N VAL A 266 2.91 3.31 19.08
CA VAL A 266 2.96 3.33 20.55
C VAL A 266 4.36 2.84 20.93
N PRO A 267 5.18 3.64 21.63
CA PRO A 267 6.49 3.18 22.06
C PRO A 267 6.31 1.97 22.98
N GLU A 268 6.91 0.83 22.61
CA GLU A 268 6.93 -0.35 23.46
C GLU A 268 7.56 0.03 24.81
N LYS A 269 6.83 -0.26 25.90
CA LYS A 269 7.36 -0.13 27.25
C LYS A 269 8.47 -1.17 27.40
N LYS A 270 9.72 -0.72 27.44
CA LYS A 270 10.85 -1.51 27.93
C LYS A 270 10.67 -1.87 29.40
#